data_AF-A0A1G8WIM4-F1
#
_entry.id   AF-A0A1G8WIM4-F1
#
_cell.length_a   1.000
_cell.length_b   1.000
_cell.length_c   1.000
_cell.angle_alpha   90.00
_cell.angle_beta   90.00
_cell.angle_gamma   90.00
#
_symmetry.space_group_name_H-M   'P 1'
#
loop_
_entity.id
_entity.type
_entity.pdbx_description
1 polymer ?
#
loop_
_entity_poly.entity_id
_entity_poly.type
_entity_poly.pdbx_seq_one_letter_code
_entity_poly.pdbx_strand_id
1 'polypeptide(L)'
;MNLRGVVAGALALALTGCGTATMGGKEPFSLPVGPTEWDATAPAWYADGTLHVGQRTVELGDRVDHFVLGPTGVYWMRGGTLMFTSAEGTTETVEKVVWDNLAVSADRSVFATVDQSRGPTDEHDTHVLQVAAFDTRTGEQLYRTPDQEPEDGADLADLYGEIMPLLKGVSNERLFFGSATIDLADGSTTPSTEDGDGIEVYEGLAETLFPEGFHVYISGTGSRRVLSETWIDGLGLLSPDRSTIFDTSQWPTEAVAYDAKTGRQRQIDAPWGHFNLVAWSDEDTFFGVAQRIDDKAENVLREQQVVTCEVRTLACTPVSPVIATDDEDQGQDASFLVEGTSTML
;
A
#
# COMPACT_ATOMS: atom_id res chain seq x y z
N MET A 1 0.40 -48.12 13.05
CA MET A 1 -0.65 -47.13 12.75
C MET A 1 0.03 -45.77 12.85
N ASN A 2 0.86 -45.37 11.89
CA ASN A 2 0.59 -44.96 10.50
C ASN A 2 -0.56 -43.96 10.40
N LEU A 3 -0.24 -42.66 10.43
CA LEU A 3 -0.85 -41.62 9.60
C LEU A 3 0.13 -40.44 9.60
N ARG A 4 0.98 -40.37 8.58
CA ARG A 4 0.88 -39.47 7.41
C ARG A 4 1.58 -38.14 7.70
N GLY A 5 2.85 -38.08 7.31
CA GLY A 5 3.60 -36.84 7.18
C GLY A 5 2.97 -35.98 6.10
N VAL A 6 2.82 -34.70 6.43
CA VAL A 6 2.58 -33.65 5.46
C VAL A 6 3.97 -33.26 4.96
N VAL A 7 4.26 -33.62 3.72
CA VAL A 7 5.36 -33.04 2.95
C VAL A 7 4.87 -31.65 2.58
N ALA A 8 5.28 -30.64 3.34
CA ALA A 8 5.21 -29.26 2.88
C ALA A 8 6.22 -29.15 1.73
N GLY A 9 5.70 -29.20 0.50
CA GLY A 9 6.48 -28.98 -0.70
C GLY A 9 6.87 -27.52 -0.75
N ALA A 10 8.14 -27.23 -0.46
CA ALA A 10 8.77 -25.96 -0.76
C ALA A 10 8.74 -25.75 -2.28
N LEU A 11 7.79 -24.95 -2.77
CA LEU A 11 7.85 -24.33 -4.09
C LEU A 11 8.72 -23.08 -3.93
N ALA A 12 10.03 -23.28 -4.05
CA ALA A 12 10.94 -22.18 -4.33
C ALA A 12 10.57 -21.64 -5.73
N LEU A 13 9.72 -20.62 -5.78
CA LEU A 13 9.31 -19.96 -7.02
C LEU A 13 10.49 -19.16 -7.56
N ALA A 14 11.33 -19.85 -8.32
CA ALA A 14 12.33 -19.26 -9.19
C ALA A 14 11.65 -18.65 -10.43
N LEU A 15 10.81 -17.64 -10.25
CA LEU A 15 10.23 -16.88 -11.38
C LEU A 15 11.22 -15.85 -11.98
N THR A 16 12.49 -15.89 -11.57
CA THR A 16 13.56 -15.11 -12.18
C THR A 16 14.78 -16.01 -12.46
N GLY A 17 14.67 -16.88 -13.47
CA GLY A 17 15.84 -17.68 -13.87
C GLY A 17 15.60 -18.69 -14.99
N CYS A 18 15.85 -18.26 -16.24
CA CYS A 18 15.93 -19.05 -17.49
C CYS A 18 14.66 -19.16 -18.36
N GLY A 19 13.86 -18.09 -18.44
CA GLY A 19 12.95 -17.88 -19.57
C GLY A 19 13.65 -17.20 -20.75
N THR A 20 13.33 -17.58 -21.99
CA THR A 20 13.86 -16.88 -23.18
C THR A 20 12.97 -15.65 -23.43
N ALA A 21 13.52 -14.44 -23.28
CA ALA A 21 12.75 -13.21 -23.50
C ALA A 21 12.17 -13.16 -24.92
N THR A 22 10.85 -13.02 -25.04
CA THR A 22 10.14 -12.89 -26.31
C THR A 22 10.02 -11.43 -26.69
N MET A 23 10.54 -11.04 -27.86
CA MET A 23 10.28 -9.72 -28.45
C MET A 23 8.87 -9.72 -29.08
N GLY A 24 7.82 -9.49 -28.29
CA GLY A 24 6.45 -9.57 -28.80
C GLY A 24 5.35 -8.87 -27.98
N GLY A 25 5.66 -8.21 -26.87
CA GLY A 25 4.67 -7.52 -26.05
C GLY A 25 4.09 -6.26 -26.69
N LYS A 26 2.88 -5.89 -26.25
CA LYS A 26 2.34 -4.53 -26.47
C LYS A 26 3.32 -3.49 -25.91
N GLU A 27 3.40 -2.34 -26.56
CA GLU A 27 4.21 -1.22 -26.08
C GLU A 27 3.83 -0.89 -24.62
N PRO A 28 4.82 -0.61 -23.75
CA PRO A 28 4.54 -0.13 -22.40
C PRO A 28 3.69 1.14 -22.45
N PHE A 29 2.81 1.32 -21.46
CA PHE A 29 2.05 2.57 -21.31
C PHE A 29 2.90 3.62 -20.60
N SER A 30 2.62 4.89 -20.88
CA SER A 30 3.20 6.02 -20.16
C SER A 30 2.28 6.46 -19.02
N LEU A 31 2.87 6.94 -17.93
CA LEU A 31 2.10 7.53 -16.85
C LEU A 31 1.84 9.02 -17.16
N PRO A 32 0.59 9.50 -17.18
CA PRO A 32 0.33 10.91 -17.38
C PRO A 32 0.80 11.74 -16.19
N VAL A 33 1.25 12.97 -16.46
CA VAL A 33 1.69 13.92 -15.44
C VAL A 33 0.98 15.26 -15.64
N GLY A 34 0.50 15.83 -14.54
CA GLY A 34 -0.23 17.09 -14.55
C GLY A 34 0.70 18.30 -14.76
N PRO A 35 0.16 19.42 -15.27
CA PRO A 35 0.95 20.64 -15.50
C PRO A 35 1.25 21.44 -14.23
N THR A 36 0.59 21.12 -13.11
CA THR A 36 0.72 21.82 -11.84
C THR A 36 0.93 20.84 -10.71
N GLU A 37 1.64 21.30 -9.66
CA GLU A 37 1.85 20.52 -8.46
C GLU A 37 0.85 20.91 -7.35
N TRP A 38 0.53 19.94 -6.50
CA TRP A 38 -0.07 20.14 -5.18
C TRP A 38 0.87 19.64 -4.08
N ASP A 39 0.56 19.95 -2.84
CA ASP A 39 1.29 19.40 -1.71
C ASP A 39 0.87 17.94 -1.50
N ALA A 40 1.62 17.01 -2.11
CA ALA A 40 1.32 15.58 -2.07
C ALA A 40 1.68 14.92 -0.72
N THR A 41 2.25 15.66 0.24
CA THR A 41 2.44 15.20 1.62
C THR A 41 1.35 15.70 2.57
N ALA A 42 0.45 16.59 2.09
CA ALA A 42 -0.70 17.03 2.85
C ALA A 42 -1.68 15.86 3.11
N PRO A 43 -2.44 15.91 4.22
CA PRO A 43 -3.49 14.93 4.49
C PRO A 43 -4.47 14.83 3.32
N ALA A 44 -4.78 13.59 2.93
CA ALA A 44 -5.65 13.32 1.81
C ALA A 44 -6.68 12.24 2.11
N TRP A 45 -7.90 12.49 1.67
CA TRP A 45 -9.02 11.58 1.83
C TRP A 45 -10.02 11.79 0.69
N TYR A 46 -10.63 10.71 0.26
CA TYR A 46 -11.74 10.74 -0.66
C TYR A 46 -13.04 10.55 0.14
N ALA A 47 -14.04 11.36 -0.17
CA ALA A 47 -15.38 11.25 0.38
C ALA A 47 -16.39 11.76 -0.66
N ASP A 48 -17.49 11.02 -0.85
CA ASP A 48 -18.63 11.44 -1.68
C ASP A 48 -18.23 11.96 -3.07
N GLY A 49 -17.41 11.19 -3.81
CA GLY A 49 -16.97 11.55 -5.17
C GLY A 49 -15.85 12.60 -5.24
N THR A 50 -15.41 13.14 -4.09
CA THR A 50 -14.44 14.22 -4.00
C THR A 50 -13.18 13.77 -3.27
N LEU A 51 -12.03 13.96 -3.91
CA LEU A 51 -10.73 13.85 -3.23
C LEU A 51 -10.36 15.21 -2.64
N HIS A 52 -10.03 15.20 -1.36
CA HIS A 52 -9.48 16.31 -0.62
C HIS A 52 -7.97 16.10 -0.46
N VAL A 53 -7.17 17.15 -0.72
CA VAL A 53 -5.71 17.15 -0.55
C VAL A 53 -5.33 18.46 0.14
N GLY A 54 -5.09 18.42 1.44
CA GLY A 54 -4.90 19.62 2.26
C GLY A 54 -6.06 20.60 2.12
N GLN A 55 -5.82 21.76 1.50
CA GLN A 55 -6.85 22.78 1.25
C GLN A 55 -7.50 22.69 -0.14
N ARG A 56 -7.03 21.78 -1.00
CA ARG A 56 -7.54 21.59 -2.36
C ARG A 56 -8.55 20.45 -2.41
N THR A 57 -9.39 20.49 -3.43
CA THR A 57 -10.33 19.41 -3.74
C THR A 57 -10.36 19.18 -5.25
N VAL A 58 -10.57 17.93 -5.66
CA VAL A 58 -10.80 17.53 -7.05
C VAL A 58 -11.91 16.46 -7.09
N GLU A 59 -12.75 16.52 -8.11
CA GLU A 59 -13.79 15.50 -8.33
C GLU A 59 -13.18 14.27 -9.01
N LEU A 60 -13.35 13.09 -8.41
CA LEU A 60 -12.98 11.80 -9.01
C LEU A 60 -14.21 11.05 -9.54
N GLY A 61 -15.40 11.39 -9.03
CA GLY A 61 -16.65 10.71 -9.31
C GLY A 61 -16.91 9.56 -8.33
N ASP A 62 -18.10 8.97 -8.45
CA ASP A 62 -18.73 8.20 -7.37
C ASP A 62 -18.09 6.84 -7.07
N ARG A 63 -17.11 6.41 -7.85
CA ARG A 63 -16.45 5.11 -7.68
C ARG A 63 -14.94 5.24 -7.78
N VAL A 64 -14.29 5.13 -6.63
CA VAL A 64 -12.85 4.99 -6.47
C VAL A 64 -12.62 3.76 -5.62
N ASP A 65 -11.80 2.83 -6.09
CA ASP A 65 -11.49 1.59 -5.36
C ASP A 65 -10.25 1.80 -4.47
N HIS A 66 -9.21 2.44 -5.01
CA HIS A 66 -7.96 2.80 -4.34
C HIS A 66 -7.36 4.06 -4.97
N PHE A 67 -6.53 4.81 -4.23
CA PHE A 67 -5.78 5.94 -4.77
C PHE A 67 -4.42 6.13 -4.10
N VAL A 68 -3.50 6.73 -4.86
CA VAL A 68 -2.21 7.26 -4.38
C VAL A 68 -1.92 8.63 -5.00
N LEU A 69 -1.31 9.51 -4.21
CA LEU A 69 -0.95 10.87 -4.60
C LEU A 69 0.44 10.92 -5.23
N GLY A 70 0.48 11.47 -6.44
CA GLY A 70 1.70 12.00 -7.04
C GLY A 70 1.82 13.51 -6.80
N PRO A 71 2.97 14.13 -7.12
CA PRO A 71 3.16 15.58 -7.03
C PRO A 71 2.23 16.36 -7.96
N THR A 72 1.89 15.80 -9.12
CA THR A 72 1.15 16.51 -10.20
C THR A 72 -0.33 16.13 -10.31
N GLY A 73 -0.79 15.17 -9.50
CA GLY A 73 -2.14 14.64 -9.55
C GLY A 73 -2.28 13.35 -8.75
N VAL A 74 -3.43 12.69 -8.87
CA VAL A 74 -3.76 11.44 -8.19
C VAL A 74 -3.89 10.31 -9.21
N TYR A 75 -3.33 9.16 -8.87
CA TYR A 75 -3.53 7.90 -9.58
C TYR A 75 -4.53 7.07 -8.79
N TRP A 76 -5.56 6.56 -9.44
CA TRP A 76 -6.66 5.89 -8.74
C TRP A 76 -7.28 4.77 -9.58
N MET A 77 -7.87 3.81 -8.89
CA MET A 77 -8.44 2.61 -9.50
C MET A 77 -9.96 2.69 -9.60
N ARG A 78 -10.48 2.22 -10.74
CA ARG A 78 -11.91 2.05 -11.00
C ARG A 78 -12.18 0.78 -11.80
N GLY A 79 -12.70 -0.25 -11.14
CA GLY A 79 -13.04 -1.54 -11.74
C GLY A 79 -11.87 -2.15 -12.52
N GLY A 80 -10.67 -2.13 -11.95
CA GLY A 80 -9.44 -2.62 -12.59
C GLY A 80 -8.88 -1.71 -13.68
N THR A 81 -9.33 -0.45 -13.76
CA THR A 81 -8.77 0.56 -14.66
C THR A 81 -8.01 1.60 -13.85
N LEU A 82 -6.76 1.83 -14.20
CA LEU A 82 -5.95 2.92 -13.68
C LEU A 82 -6.38 4.22 -14.34
N MET A 83 -6.70 5.19 -13.51
CA MET A 83 -7.13 6.52 -13.86
C MET A 83 -6.11 7.53 -13.33
N PHE A 84 -6.01 8.68 -13.98
CA PHE A 84 -5.24 9.83 -13.50
C PHE A 84 -6.14 11.04 -13.46
N THR A 85 -6.08 11.80 -12.36
CA THR A 85 -6.69 13.13 -12.27
C THR A 85 -5.63 14.14 -11.88
N SER A 86 -5.39 15.12 -12.74
CA SER A 86 -4.40 16.17 -12.47
C SER A 86 -4.80 17.05 -11.28
N ALA A 87 -3.84 17.78 -10.72
CA ALA A 87 -4.11 18.75 -9.66
C ALA A 87 -5.06 19.89 -10.07
N GLU A 88 -5.34 20.06 -11.37
CA GLU A 88 -6.33 21.00 -11.91
C GLU A 88 -7.72 20.36 -12.12
N GLY A 89 -7.87 19.05 -11.88
CA GLY A 89 -9.12 18.31 -12.00
C GLY A 89 -9.38 17.68 -13.37
N THR A 90 -8.38 17.65 -14.28
CA THR A 90 -8.53 16.95 -15.56
C THR A 90 -8.33 15.46 -15.35
N THR A 91 -9.34 14.66 -15.68
CA THR A 91 -9.30 13.20 -15.54
C THR A 91 -9.12 12.51 -16.88
N GLU A 92 -8.25 11.50 -16.92
CA GLU A 92 -8.04 10.63 -18.07
C GLU A 92 -7.86 9.16 -17.65
N THR A 93 -8.15 8.26 -18.60
CA THR A 93 -7.87 6.83 -18.43
C THR A 93 -6.41 6.59 -18.78
N VAL A 94 -5.68 5.99 -17.85
CA VAL A 94 -4.28 5.59 -18.06
C VAL A 94 -4.25 4.26 -18.78
N GLU A 95 -4.79 3.22 -18.14
CA GLU A 95 -4.68 1.85 -18.66
C GLU A 95 -5.64 0.90 -17.94
N LYS A 96 -6.10 -0.16 -18.62
CA LYS A 96 -6.86 -1.23 -17.97
C LYS A 96 -5.90 -2.28 -17.41
N VAL A 97 -5.37 -2.05 -16.22
CA VAL A 97 -4.40 -2.94 -15.57
C VAL A 97 -5.01 -4.23 -14.99
N VAL A 98 -6.35 -4.28 -14.88
CA VAL A 98 -7.17 -5.40 -14.35
C VAL A 98 -6.98 -5.65 -12.85
N TRP A 99 -5.80 -5.33 -12.30
CA TRP A 99 -5.46 -5.56 -10.91
C TRP A 99 -5.38 -4.26 -10.10
N ASP A 100 -5.92 -4.26 -8.88
CA ASP A 100 -5.86 -3.14 -7.94
C ASP A 100 -4.68 -3.30 -6.98
N ASN A 101 -3.55 -2.69 -7.30
CA ASN A 101 -2.35 -2.62 -6.46
C ASN A 101 -1.58 -1.37 -6.83
N LEU A 102 -1.64 -0.35 -5.98
CA LEU A 102 -0.91 0.90 -6.15
C LEU A 102 0.10 1.07 -5.01
N ALA A 103 1.32 1.48 -5.34
CA ALA A 103 2.31 1.90 -4.36
C ALA A 103 2.98 3.20 -4.80
N VAL A 104 3.46 3.97 -3.83
CA VAL A 104 4.18 5.21 -4.07
C VAL A 104 5.32 5.36 -3.07
N SER A 105 6.45 5.92 -3.51
CA SER A 105 7.58 6.21 -2.63
C SER A 105 7.20 7.30 -1.61
N ALA A 106 7.88 7.32 -0.45
CA ALA A 106 7.60 8.32 0.60
C ALA A 106 7.72 9.77 0.11
N ASP A 107 8.66 10.05 -0.80
CA ASP A 107 8.86 11.36 -1.42
C ASP A 107 7.97 11.62 -2.63
N ARG A 108 7.06 10.68 -2.94
CA ARG A 108 6.10 10.71 -4.04
C ARG A 108 6.72 10.71 -5.44
N SER A 109 8.03 10.47 -5.57
CA SER A 109 8.73 10.53 -6.85
C SER A 109 8.54 9.30 -7.73
N VAL A 110 8.25 8.14 -7.14
CA VAL A 110 8.05 6.89 -7.86
C VAL A 110 6.68 6.30 -7.56
N PHE A 111 5.94 5.95 -8.61
CA PHE A 111 4.68 5.23 -8.56
C PHE A 111 4.87 3.83 -9.13
N ALA A 112 4.25 2.82 -8.51
CA ALA A 112 4.24 1.45 -9.03
C ALA A 112 2.83 0.87 -9.06
N THR A 113 2.57 0.06 -10.07
CA THR A 113 1.31 -0.68 -10.26
C THR A 113 1.56 -2.07 -10.84
N VAL A 114 0.60 -2.97 -10.67
CA VAL A 114 0.63 -4.31 -11.27
C VAL A 114 -0.34 -4.37 -12.46
N ASP A 115 0.14 -4.83 -13.60
CA ASP A 115 -0.60 -5.03 -14.85
C ASP A 115 -0.80 -6.53 -15.12
N GLN A 116 -2.06 -6.95 -15.21
CA GLN A 116 -2.47 -8.31 -15.61
C GLN A 116 -3.12 -8.35 -17.01
N SER A 117 -3.00 -7.30 -17.81
CA SER A 117 -3.75 -7.18 -19.07
C SER A 117 -2.93 -7.48 -20.32
N ARG A 118 -1.60 -7.62 -20.19
CA ARG A 118 -0.67 -7.66 -21.34
C ARG A 118 0.51 -8.62 -21.25
N GLY A 119 0.75 -9.26 -20.10
CA GLY A 119 1.85 -10.22 -19.98
C GLY A 119 1.66 -11.45 -20.88
N PRO A 120 2.70 -12.30 -21.04
CA PRO A 120 2.51 -13.64 -21.59
C PRO A 120 1.42 -14.40 -20.84
N THR A 121 0.79 -15.38 -21.50
CA THR A 121 -0.33 -16.13 -20.91
C THR A 121 0.05 -17.58 -20.65
N ASP A 122 -0.57 -18.18 -19.64
CA ASP A 122 -0.54 -19.64 -19.47
C ASP A 122 -1.47 -20.36 -20.46
N GLU A 123 -1.60 -21.69 -20.33
CA GLU A 123 -2.49 -22.49 -21.18
C GLU A 123 -3.99 -22.24 -20.93
N HIS A 124 -4.33 -21.45 -19.91
CA HIS A 124 -5.68 -21.05 -19.53
C HIS A 124 -6.02 -19.61 -19.93
N ASP A 125 -5.20 -18.98 -20.77
CA ASP A 125 -5.32 -17.58 -21.20
C ASP A 125 -5.21 -16.57 -20.02
N THR A 126 -4.62 -16.96 -18.89
CA THR A 126 -4.36 -16.07 -17.76
C THR A 126 -3.03 -15.36 -17.98
N HIS A 127 -3.03 -14.03 -17.95
CA HIS A 127 -1.80 -13.24 -18.11
C HIS A 127 -0.93 -13.29 -16.86
N VAL A 128 0.39 -13.41 -17.07
CA VAL A 128 1.41 -13.19 -16.03
C VAL A 128 1.29 -11.75 -15.50
N LEU A 129 1.23 -11.61 -14.17
CA LEU A 129 1.28 -10.30 -13.50
C LEU A 129 2.64 -9.63 -13.73
N GLN A 130 2.61 -8.39 -14.22
CA GLN A 130 3.79 -7.59 -14.48
C GLN A 130 3.76 -6.33 -13.62
N VAL A 131 4.82 -6.07 -12.86
CA VAL A 131 4.92 -4.79 -12.14
C VAL A 131 5.57 -3.75 -13.04
N ALA A 132 5.09 -2.51 -12.97
CA ALA A 132 5.66 -1.36 -13.65
C ALA A 132 5.85 -0.21 -12.66
N ALA A 133 6.99 0.47 -12.74
CA ALA A 133 7.34 1.63 -11.92
C ALA A 133 7.66 2.84 -12.80
N PHE A 134 7.27 4.02 -12.34
CA PHE A 134 7.25 5.25 -13.12
C PHE A 134 7.74 6.43 -12.29
N ASP A 135 8.46 7.35 -12.92
CA ASP A 135 8.72 8.68 -12.37
C ASP A 135 7.44 9.52 -12.46
N THR A 136 6.97 10.02 -11.31
CA THR A 136 5.69 10.73 -11.19
C THR A 136 5.73 12.18 -11.66
N ARG A 137 6.93 12.72 -11.93
CA ARG A 137 7.13 14.08 -12.46
C ARG A 137 7.28 14.08 -13.97
N THR A 138 7.91 13.05 -14.54
CA THR A 138 8.15 12.97 -15.99
C THR A 138 7.18 12.03 -16.70
N GLY A 139 6.59 11.08 -15.98
CA GLY A 139 5.77 10.00 -16.55
C GLY A 139 6.60 8.88 -17.17
N GLU A 140 7.93 8.96 -17.08
CA GLU A 140 8.86 7.98 -17.63
C GLU A 140 8.75 6.66 -16.88
N GLN A 141 8.67 5.56 -17.64
CA GLN A 141 8.72 4.23 -17.05
C GLN A 141 10.16 3.89 -16.66
N LEU A 142 10.40 3.75 -15.36
CA LEU A 142 11.69 3.38 -14.78
C LEU A 142 11.94 1.88 -14.91
N TYR A 143 10.90 1.08 -14.69
CA TYR A 143 10.97 -0.37 -14.76
C TYR A 143 9.65 -0.97 -15.22
N ARG A 144 9.75 -2.11 -15.92
CA ARG A 144 8.63 -3.04 -16.14
C ARG A 144 9.18 -4.45 -16.13
N THR A 145 8.47 -5.38 -15.48
CA THR A 145 8.80 -6.81 -15.53
C THR A 145 8.93 -7.26 -16.98
N PRO A 146 10.07 -7.84 -17.38
CA PRO A 146 10.24 -8.35 -18.75
C PRO A 146 9.18 -9.40 -19.09
N ASP A 147 8.77 -9.47 -20.36
CA ASP A 147 7.89 -10.53 -20.85
C ASP A 147 8.65 -11.87 -20.78
N GLN A 148 8.17 -12.77 -19.91
CA GLN A 148 8.66 -14.14 -19.76
C GLN A 148 7.46 -15.10 -19.81
N GLU A 149 7.56 -16.12 -20.66
CA GLU A 149 6.53 -17.15 -20.74
C GLU A 149 6.42 -17.90 -19.40
N PRO A 150 5.19 -18.19 -18.91
CA PRO A 150 5.01 -19.01 -17.73
C PRO A 150 5.53 -20.44 -17.96
N GLU A 151 5.82 -21.15 -16.88
CA GLU A 151 6.25 -22.54 -16.96
C GLU A 151 5.15 -23.44 -17.56
N ASP A 152 5.56 -24.47 -18.31
CA ASP A 152 4.63 -25.44 -18.90
C ASP A 152 3.76 -26.10 -17.82
N GLY A 153 2.43 -25.97 -17.95
CA GLY A 153 1.45 -26.52 -17.01
C GLY A 153 1.19 -25.66 -15.77
N ALA A 154 1.66 -24.41 -15.75
CA ALA A 154 1.25 -23.43 -14.76
C ALA A 154 -0.25 -23.10 -14.88
N ASP A 155 -0.96 -23.09 -13.76
CA ASP A 155 -2.29 -22.49 -13.63
C ASP A 155 -2.13 -21.19 -12.83
N LEU A 156 -1.95 -20.09 -13.56
CA LEU A 156 -1.73 -18.78 -12.94
C LEU A 156 -2.98 -18.29 -12.21
N ALA A 157 -4.18 -18.69 -12.66
CA ALA A 157 -5.42 -18.31 -12.01
C ALA A 157 -5.55 -18.96 -10.62
N ASP A 158 -5.22 -20.24 -10.50
CA ASP A 158 -5.16 -20.94 -9.21
C ASP A 158 -4.08 -20.34 -8.31
N LEU A 159 -2.88 -20.11 -8.86
CA LEU A 159 -1.76 -19.52 -8.13
C LEU A 159 -2.12 -18.13 -7.57
N TYR A 160 -2.67 -17.24 -8.38
CA TYR A 160 -3.08 -15.89 -7.94
C TYR A 160 -4.25 -15.91 -6.96
N GLY A 161 -4.98 -17.02 -6.84
CA GLY A 161 -5.95 -17.21 -5.76
C GLY A 161 -5.29 -17.35 -4.38
N GLU A 162 -4.02 -17.77 -4.31
CA GLU A 162 -3.36 -18.16 -3.07
C GLU A 162 -2.29 -17.19 -2.55
N ILE A 163 -1.60 -16.44 -3.43
CA ILE A 163 -0.36 -15.71 -3.08
C ILE A 163 -0.47 -14.17 -3.01
N MET A 164 -1.69 -13.62 -3.03
CA MET A 164 -1.91 -12.17 -3.09
C MET A 164 -1.87 -11.50 -1.70
N PRO A 165 -1.40 -10.24 -1.57
CA PRO A 165 -0.88 -9.33 -2.61
C PRO A 165 0.64 -9.45 -2.87
N LEU A 166 1.05 -9.22 -4.12
CA LEU A 166 2.45 -9.34 -4.57
C LEU A 166 3.24 -8.03 -4.52
N LEU A 167 2.63 -6.85 -4.66
CA LEU A 167 3.31 -5.57 -4.54
C LEU A 167 3.39 -5.17 -3.06
N LYS A 168 4.59 -5.20 -2.48
CA LYS A 168 4.82 -4.84 -1.07
C LYS A 168 5.16 -3.36 -0.87
N GLY A 169 5.68 -2.69 -1.90
CA GLY A 169 5.99 -1.27 -1.85
C GLY A 169 7.03 -0.85 -2.89
N VAL A 170 7.30 0.45 -2.94
CA VAL A 170 8.30 1.05 -3.84
C VAL A 170 9.02 2.21 -3.15
N SER A 171 10.31 2.37 -3.41
CA SER A 171 11.11 3.53 -3.04
C SER A 171 11.60 4.25 -4.30
N ASN A 172 12.44 5.27 -4.14
CA ASN A 172 13.10 5.93 -5.27
C ASN A 172 14.19 5.06 -5.95
N GLU A 173 14.58 3.95 -5.34
CA GLU A 173 15.66 3.07 -5.82
C GLU A 173 15.21 1.61 -6.01
N ARG A 174 14.19 1.17 -5.27
CA ARG A 174 13.82 -0.25 -5.17
C ARG A 174 12.33 -0.47 -5.33
N LEU A 175 11.97 -1.63 -5.83
CA LEU A 175 10.60 -2.13 -5.93
C LEU A 175 10.52 -3.51 -5.28
N PHE A 176 9.54 -3.72 -4.41
CA PHE A 176 9.35 -4.96 -3.67
C PHE A 176 8.14 -5.68 -4.24
N PHE A 177 8.37 -6.71 -5.06
CA PHE A 177 7.30 -7.37 -5.81
C PHE A 177 7.53 -8.88 -5.92
N GLY A 178 6.47 -9.66 -5.68
CA GLY A 178 6.53 -11.12 -5.70
C GLY A 178 7.55 -11.60 -4.68
N SER A 179 8.49 -12.45 -5.10
CA SER A 179 9.57 -12.99 -4.26
C SER A 179 10.92 -12.29 -4.51
N ALA A 180 10.93 -10.99 -4.86
CA ALA A 180 12.18 -10.27 -5.14
C ALA A 180 12.14 -8.77 -4.79
N THR A 181 13.33 -8.24 -4.49
CA THR A 181 13.64 -6.82 -4.57
C THR A 181 14.22 -6.53 -5.96
N ILE A 182 13.71 -5.51 -6.63
CA ILE A 182 14.16 -5.06 -7.94
C ILE A 182 14.85 -3.69 -7.79
N ASP A 183 16.06 -3.54 -8.34
CA ASP A 183 16.75 -2.25 -8.45
C ASP A 183 16.20 -1.47 -9.66
N LEU A 184 15.72 -0.25 -9.44
CA LEU A 184 15.09 0.56 -10.48
C LEU A 184 16.10 1.16 -11.48
N ALA A 185 17.40 1.21 -11.16
CA ALA A 185 18.40 1.80 -12.03
C ALA A 185 18.82 0.88 -13.18
N ASP A 186 18.85 -0.44 -12.94
CA ASP A 186 19.30 -1.42 -13.93
C ASP A 186 18.37 -2.65 -14.09
N GLY A 187 17.31 -2.75 -13.28
CA GLY A 187 16.36 -3.84 -13.30
C GLY A 187 16.88 -5.16 -12.73
N SER A 188 18.04 -5.15 -12.07
CA SER A 188 18.59 -6.32 -11.39
C SER A 188 17.69 -6.75 -10.22
N THR A 189 17.66 -8.05 -9.96
CA THR A 189 16.76 -8.66 -8.98
C THR A 189 17.55 -9.38 -7.90
N THR A 190 17.28 -9.08 -6.63
CA THR A 190 17.66 -9.91 -5.49
C THR A 190 16.45 -10.72 -5.04
N PRO A 191 16.50 -12.07 -5.08
CA PRO A 191 15.44 -12.90 -4.51
C PRO A 191 15.22 -12.62 -3.03
N SER A 192 13.97 -12.67 -2.56
CA SER A 192 13.64 -12.66 -1.15
C SER A 192 14.26 -13.88 -0.46
N THR A 193 14.58 -13.73 0.81
CA THR A 193 14.93 -14.84 1.69
C THR A 193 13.76 -15.15 2.60
N GLU A 194 13.79 -16.28 3.31
CA GLU A 194 12.85 -16.52 4.40
C GLU A 194 13.55 -16.28 5.74
N ASP A 195 12.84 -15.69 6.70
CA ASP A 195 13.28 -15.68 8.09
C ASP A 195 13.11 -17.06 8.75
N GLY A 196 13.42 -17.14 10.05
CA GLY A 196 13.30 -18.39 10.80
C GLY A 196 11.88 -18.96 10.89
N ASP A 197 10.87 -18.16 10.53
CA ASP A 197 9.44 -18.46 10.63
C ASP A 197 8.80 -18.67 9.24
N GLY A 198 9.60 -18.68 8.17
CA GLY A 198 9.13 -18.91 6.80
C GLY A 198 8.49 -17.68 6.14
N ILE A 199 8.75 -16.47 6.66
CA ILE A 199 8.24 -15.24 6.07
C ILE A 199 9.25 -14.63 5.12
N GLU A 200 8.76 -14.15 3.98
CA GLU A 200 9.57 -13.47 2.98
C GLU A 200 10.18 -12.18 3.54
N VAL A 201 11.50 -12.11 3.49
CA VAL A 201 12.33 -10.97 3.82
C VAL A 201 12.96 -10.45 2.53
N TYR A 202 12.64 -9.21 2.21
CA TYR A 202 13.14 -8.51 1.04
C TYR A 202 14.35 -7.65 1.42
N GLU A 203 15.41 -7.71 0.62
CA GLU A 203 16.59 -6.85 0.83
C GLU A 203 16.19 -5.38 0.72
N GLY A 204 16.44 -4.60 1.77
CA GLY A 204 16.19 -3.15 1.80
C GLY A 204 14.78 -2.73 2.24
N LEU A 205 13.83 -3.66 2.46
CA LEU A 205 12.46 -3.32 2.85
C LEU A 205 12.41 -2.66 4.23
N ALA A 206 13.07 -3.25 5.23
CA ALA A 206 13.09 -2.74 6.60
C ALA A 206 13.81 -1.37 6.72
N GLU A 207 14.71 -1.07 5.80
CA GLU A 207 15.42 0.22 5.70
C GLU A 207 14.68 1.26 4.85
N THR A 208 13.62 0.85 4.14
CA THR A 208 12.86 1.74 3.26
C THR A 208 11.81 2.50 4.06
N LEU A 209 11.83 3.83 3.91
CA LEU A 209 10.74 4.68 4.38
C LEU A 209 9.61 4.68 3.35
N PHE A 210 8.42 4.26 3.77
CA PHE A 210 7.17 4.38 3.02
C PHE A 210 6.37 5.60 3.48
N PRO A 211 5.34 6.05 2.74
CA PRO A 211 4.47 7.14 3.19
C PRO A 211 3.98 6.96 4.64
N GLU A 212 3.64 5.75 5.05
CA GLU A 212 3.16 5.37 6.38
C GLU A 212 4.25 5.14 7.43
N GLY A 213 5.52 5.09 7.03
CA GLY A 213 6.67 4.90 7.92
C GLY A 213 7.53 3.69 7.54
N PHE A 214 8.42 3.28 8.44
CA PHE A 214 9.16 2.03 8.27
C PHE A 214 8.31 0.86 8.75
N HIS A 215 8.20 -0.19 7.94
CA HIS A 215 7.56 -1.44 8.36
C HIS A 215 8.47 -2.17 9.35
N VAL A 216 7.94 -2.51 10.51
CA VAL A 216 8.70 -3.17 11.57
C VAL A 216 7.91 -4.29 12.22
N TYR A 217 8.63 -5.26 12.76
CA TYR A 217 8.06 -6.24 13.67
C TYR A 217 8.08 -5.71 15.09
N ILE A 218 7.05 -6.04 15.86
CA ILE A 218 6.89 -5.58 17.23
C ILE A 218 6.54 -6.74 18.14
N SER A 219 6.94 -6.63 19.41
CA SER A 219 6.55 -7.57 20.45
C SER A 219 6.14 -6.85 21.73
N GLY A 220 5.36 -7.53 22.56
CA GLY A 220 4.94 -7.03 23.86
C GLY A 220 3.51 -7.42 24.22
N THR A 221 3.12 -7.12 25.45
CA THR A 221 1.77 -7.39 25.96
C THR A 221 1.24 -6.19 26.71
N GLY A 222 -0.09 -6.03 26.72
CA GLY A 222 -0.75 -4.91 27.36
C GLY A 222 -0.22 -3.57 26.84
N SER A 223 0.19 -2.70 27.75
CA SER A 223 0.60 -1.31 27.46
C SER A 223 2.07 -1.14 27.06
N ARG A 224 2.68 -2.16 26.47
CA ARG A 224 4.09 -2.13 26.04
C ARG A 224 4.26 -2.75 24.66
N ARG A 225 5.01 -2.08 23.80
CA ARG A 225 5.51 -2.59 22.51
C ARG A 225 6.97 -2.22 22.33
N VAL A 226 7.77 -3.12 21.77
CA VAL A 226 9.17 -2.89 21.41
C VAL A 226 9.45 -3.49 20.03
N LEU A 227 10.50 -3.03 19.35
CA LEU A 227 10.93 -3.65 18.10
C LEU A 227 11.31 -5.12 18.31
N SER A 228 10.92 -5.96 17.36
CA SER A 228 11.17 -7.39 17.32
C SER A 228 11.97 -7.74 16.06
N GLU A 229 12.64 -8.89 16.10
CA GLU A 229 13.27 -9.51 14.92
C GLU A 229 12.33 -10.48 14.20
N THR A 230 11.20 -10.84 14.83
CA THR A 230 10.18 -11.76 14.29
C THR A 230 8.81 -11.10 14.28
N TRP A 231 8.07 -11.37 13.20
CA TRP A 231 6.70 -10.93 12.96
C TRP A 231 5.65 -11.65 13.83
N ILE A 232 5.98 -12.82 14.41
CA ILE A 232 5.03 -13.67 15.15
C ILE A 232 4.28 -12.89 16.23
N ASP A 233 4.95 -11.92 16.84
CA ASP A 233 4.40 -11.14 17.93
C ASP A 233 3.57 -9.92 17.47
N GLY A 234 3.71 -9.48 16.22
CA GLY A 234 2.95 -8.38 15.65
C GLY A 234 3.69 -7.55 14.60
N LEU A 235 2.88 -6.77 13.85
CA LEU A 235 3.32 -5.80 12.87
C LEU A 235 3.11 -4.38 13.39
N GLY A 236 3.99 -3.46 12.99
CA GLY A 236 3.85 -2.05 13.30
C GLY A 236 4.55 -1.15 12.30
N LEU A 237 4.31 0.14 12.48
CA LEU A 237 4.92 1.22 11.72
C LEU A 237 5.80 2.05 12.66
N LEU A 238 7.03 2.32 12.23
CA LEU A 238 7.98 3.15 12.94
C LEU A 238 8.10 4.51 12.25
N SER A 239 8.02 5.59 13.03
CA SER A 239 8.12 6.96 12.53
C SER A 239 9.43 7.23 11.77
N PRO A 240 9.47 8.22 10.87
CA PRO A 240 10.68 8.58 10.12
C PRO A 240 11.90 8.84 11.00
N ASP A 241 11.69 9.50 12.15
CA ASP A 241 12.73 9.78 13.16
C ASP A 241 13.06 8.58 14.07
N ARG A 242 12.38 7.44 13.86
CA ARG A 242 12.50 6.19 14.60
C ARG A 242 12.23 6.31 16.10
N SER A 243 11.47 7.31 16.52
CA SER A 243 11.15 7.56 17.93
C SER A 243 9.84 6.93 18.39
N THR A 244 8.92 6.64 17.47
CA THR A 244 7.52 6.30 17.80
C THR A 244 7.05 5.10 16.98
N ILE A 245 6.49 4.10 17.67
CA ILE A 245 5.90 2.89 17.09
C ILE A 245 4.38 3.01 17.10
N PHE A 246 3.75 2.65 16.00
CA PHE A 246 2.30 2.45 15.88
C PHE A 246 2.05 0.96 15.67
N ASP A 247 1.23 0.37 16.52
CA ASP A 247 0.84 -1.04 16.43
C ASP A 247 -0.31 -1.16 15.42
N THR A 248 -0.09 -1.87 14.31
CA THR A 248 -1.07 -2.06 13.24
C THR A 248 -1.56 -3.51 13.17
N SER A 249 -1.21 -4.34 14.16
CA SER A 249 -1.49 -5.78 14.15
C SER A 249 -2.96 -6.13 14.36
N GLN A 250 -3.79 -5.18 14.80
CA GLN A 250 -5.19 -5.41 15.14
C GLN A 250 -6.07 -4.25 14.71
N TRP A 251 -7.26 -4.59 14.21
CA TRP A 251 -8.35 -3.65 13.98
C TRP A 251 -9.57 -4.03 14.84
N PRO A 252 -10.25 -3.05 15.48
CA PRO A 252 -9.93 -1.62 15.55
C PRO A 252 -8.67 -1.31 16.36
N THR A 253 -7.83 -0.42 15.85
CA THR A 253 -6.57 -0.02 16.49
C THR A 253 -6.83 1.07 17.53
N GLU A 254 -6.38 0.88 18.77
CA GLU A 254 -6.49 1.90 19.83
C GLU A 254 -5.74 3.19 19.45
N ALA A 255 -6.24 4.34 19.89
CA ALA A 255 -5.61 5.65 19.71
C ALA A 255 -4.37 5.84 20.61
N VAL A 256 -3.36 5.01 20.39
CA VAL A 256 -2.14 4.94 21.19
C VAL A 256 -0.92 4.73 20.29
N ALA A 257 0.22 5.24 20.73
CA ALA A 257 1.52 4.99 20.14
C ALA A 257 2.51 4.58 21.24
N TYR A 258 3.66 4.07 20.87
CA TYR A 258 4.67 3.59 21.81
C TYR A 258 6.01 4.27 21.58
N ASP A 259 6.66 4.72 22.65
CA ASP A 259 8.03 5.24 22.55
C ASP A 259 8.98 4.10 22.14
N ALA A 260 9.66 4.23 21.00
CA ALA A 260 10.44 3.15 20.40
C ALA A 260 11.60 2.68 21.30
N LYS A 261 12.14 3.58 22.14
CA LYS A 261 13.26 3.28 23.03
C LYS A 261 12.85 2.56 24.30
N THR A 262 11.75 2.98 24.91
CA THR A 262 11.31 2.51 26.23
C THR A 262 10.18 1.51 26.12
N GLY A 263 9.50 1.46 24.98
CA GLY A 263 8.32 0.69 24.67
C GLY A 263 7.06 1.14 25.40
N ARG A 264 7.07 2.31 26.03
CA ARG A 264 5.95 2.78 26.86
C ARG A 264 4.86 3.35 25.98
N GLN A 265 3.63 2.91 26.24
CA GLN A 265 2.43 3.46 25.63
C GLN A 265 2.26 4.95 25.95
N ARG A 266 1.78 5.69 24.95
CA ARG A 266 1.43 7.10 24.97
C ARG A 266 0.09 7.24 24.26
N GLN A 267 -0.83 8.01 24.83
CA GLN A 267 -2.13 8.24 24.22
C GLN A 267 -1.99 9.24 23.07
N ILE A 268 -2.67 8.96 21.96
CA ILE A 268 -2.89 9.91 20.87
C ILE A 268 -4.11 10.75 21.24
N ASP A 269 -3.99 12.06 21.20
CA ASP A 269 -5.08 13.01 21.51
C ASP A 269 -6.03 13.14 20.31
N ALA A 270 -6.53 12.01 19.82
CA ALA A 270 -7.51 11.94 18.75
C ALA A 270 -8.93 12.13 19.30
N PRO A 271 -9.90 12.56 18.45
CA PRO A 271 -11.30 12.73 18.84
C PRO A 271 -11.96 11.51 19.51
N TRP A 272 -11.51 10.29 19.18
CA TRP A 272 -12.05 9.03 19.68
C TRP A 272 -10.95 8.05 20.10
N GLY A 273 -11.36 6.94 20.71
CA GLY A 273 -10.46 5.93 21.26
C GLY A 273 -9.77 5.02 20.24
N HIS A 274 -10.04 5.17 18.94
CA HIS A 274 -9.41 4.38 17.88
C HIS A 274 -8.82 5.29 16.80
N PHE A 275 -7.71 4.84 16.22
CA PHE A 275 -6.92 5.62 15.27
C PHE A 275 -6.24 4.71 14.25
N ASN A 276 -6.39 5.03 12.97
CA ASN A 276 -5.65 4.40 11.88
C ASN A 276 -4.59 5.38 11.35
N LEU A 277 -3.30 5.03 11.42
CA LEU A 277 -2.22 5.82 10.82
C LEU A 277 -2.30 5.68 9.29
N VAL A 278 -2.24 6.81 8.57
CA VAL A 278 -2.28 6.80 7.11
C VAL A 278 -0.90 7.11 6.53
N ALA A 279 -0.35 8.29 6.83
CA ALA A 279 0.96 8.68 6.34
C ALA A 279 1.63 9.79 7.16
N TRP A 280 2.90 10.00 6.88
CA TRP A 280 3.73 11.09 7.36
C TRP A 280 3.71 12.24 6.36
N SER A 281 3.44 13.45 6.85
CA SER A 281 3.60 14.67 6.06
C SER A 281 5.06 15.13 6.06
N ASP A 282 5.75 14.90 7.19
CA ASP A 282 7.18 15.16 7.41
C ASP A 282 7.69 14.33 8.61
N GLU A 283 8.93 14.57 9.06
CA GLU A 283 9.55 13.84 10.18
C GLU A 283 8.88 14.09 11.55
N ASP A 284 8.17 15.19 11.73
CA ASP A 284 7.55 15.62 12.99
C ASP A 284 6.00 15.57 12.94
N THR A 285 5.39 15.29 11.78
CA THR A 285 3.94 15.37 11.55
C THR A 285 3.40 14.15 10.78
N PHE A 286 2.36 13.53 11.32
CA PHE A 286 1.58 12.48 10.64
C PHE A 286 0.12 12.90 10.46
N PHE A 287 -0.60 12.13 9.67
CA PHE A 287 -2.04 12.16 9.66
C PHE A 287 -2.62 10.75 9.64
N GLY A 288 -3.86 10.67 10.09
CA GLY A 288 -4.59 9.42 10.15
C GLY A 288 -6.08 9.66 10.33
N VAL A 289 -6.80 8.57 10.54
CA VAL A 289 -8.25 8.57 10.70
C VAL A 289 -8.58 8.23 12.14
N ALA A 290 -9.13 9.20 12.86
CA ALA A 290 -9.80 8.92 14.11
C ALA A 290 -11.11 8.18 13.81
N GLN A 291 -11.36 7.09 14.53
CA GLN A 291 -12.51 6.21 14.29
C GLN A 291 -13.36 6.08 15.55
N ARG A 292 -14.67 6.28 15.39
CA ARG A 292 -15.65 5.94 16.41
C ARG A 292 -16.18 4.54 16.15
N ILE A 293 -15.95 3.66 17.11
CA ILE A 293 -16.40 2.27 17.07
C ILE A 293 -17.53 2.07 18.08
N ASP A 294 -18.60 1.40 17.66
CA ASP A 294 -19.68 0.88 18.51
C ASP A 294 -19.76 -0.64 18.34
N ASP A 295 -19.28 -1.37 19.34
CA ASP A 295 -19.19 -2.83 19.34
C ASP A 295 -20.55 -3.55 19.31
N LYS A 296 -21.65 -2.79 19.44
CA LYS A 296 -23.02 -3.31 19.44
C LYS A 296 -23.79 -3.01 18.17
N ALA A 297 -23.23 -2.20 17.27
CA ALA A 297 -23.85 -1.87 16.00
C ALA A 297 -23.64 -2.98 14.96
N GLU A 298 -24.50 -3.02 13.94
CA GLU A 298 -24.34 -3.94 12.81
C GLU A 298 -23.10 -3.59 12.00
N ASN A 299 -22.93 -2.31 11.66
CA ASN A 299 -21.65 -1.74 11.27
C ASN A 299 -20.97 -1.12 12.50
N VAL A 300 -19.88 -1.76 12.95
CA VAL A 300 -19.16 -1.32 14.16
C VAL A 300 -18.47 0.02 13.98
N LEU A 301 -18.10 0.37 12.74
CA LEU A 301 -17.54 1.68 12.43
C LEU A 301 -18.68 2.68 12.23
N ARG A 302 -18.71 3.75 13.02
CA ARG A 302 -19.82 4.72 13.04
C ARG A 302 -19.48 6.06 12.43
N GLU A 303 -18.30 6.56 12.76
CA GLU A 303 -17.84 7.89 12.36
C GLU A 303 -16.33 7.84 12.09
N GLN A 304 -15.91 8.59 11.09
CA GLN A 304 -14.52 8.77 10.72
C GLN A 304 -14.19 10.26 10.65
N GLN A 305 -12.97 10.62 11.03
CA GLN A 305 -12.47 11.98 10.90
C GLN A 305 -10.96 11.94 10.64
N VAL A 306 -10.53 12.60 9.57
CA VAL A 306 -9.12 12.78 9.27
C VAL A 306 -8.57 13.84 10.20
N VAL A 307 -7.45 13.52 10.83
CA VAL A 307 -6.72 14.40 11.75
C VAL A 307 -5.25 14.43 11.37
N THR A 308 -4.60 15.57 11.58
CA THR A 308 -3.13 15.67 11.56
C THR A 308 -2.62 15.74 12.99
N CYS A 309 -1.47 15.13 13.27
CA CYS A 309 -0.92 14.99 14.62
C CYS A 309 0.58 15.23 14.63
N GLU A 310 1.10 15.79 15.72
CA GLU A 310 2.55 15.94 15.93
C GLU A 310 3.15 14.66 16.57
N VAL A 311 4.31 14.18 16.11
CA VAL A 311 5.01 13.01 16.68
C VAL A 311 5.29 13.18 18.16
N ARG A 312 5.82 14.35 18.51
CA ARG A 312 6.40 14.57 19.85
C ARG A 312 5.34 14.71 20.91
N THR A 313 4.22 15.36 20.61
CA THR A 313 3.15 15.60 21.57
C THR A 313 2.02 14.57 21.45
N LEU A 314 1.85 13.98 20.25
CA LEU A 314 0.68 13.19 19.84
C LEU A 314 -0.63 13.98 19.90
N ALA A 315 -0.53 15.32 19.89
CA ALA A 315 -1.68 16.21 19.82
C ALA A 315 -2.22 16.22 18.39
N CYS A 316 -3.53 16.00 18.22
CA CYS A 316 -4.16 15.95 16.92
C CYS A 316 -5.12 17.11 16.68
N THR A 317 -5.19 17.56 15.43
CA THR A 317 -6.13 18.58 14.94
C THR A 317 -6.97 18.01 13.80
N PRO A 318 -8.30 18.06 13.88
CA PRO A 318 -9.17 17.69 12.77
C PRO A 318 -8.93 18.52 11.52
N VAL A 319 -8.82 17.84 10.38
CA VAL A 319 -8.67 18.47 9.05
C VAL A 319 -9.85 18.15 8.11
N SER A 320 -10.65 17.14 8.44
CA SER A 320 -11.91 16.84 7.76
C SER A 320 -13.13 17.11 8.66
N PRO A 321 -14.34 17.25 8.08
CA PRO A 321 -15.57 17.06 8.84
C PRO A 321 -15.65 15.63 9.41
N VAL A 322 -16.58 15.42 10.34
CA VAL A 322 -16.97 14.08 10.76
C VAL A 322 -17.79 13.45 9.63
N ILE A 323 -17.37 12.28 9.19
CA ILE A 323 -18.00 11.50 8.12
C ILE A 323 -18.69 10.32 8.79
N ALA A 324 -20.01 10.24 8.63
CA ALA A 324 -20.78 9.12 9.16
C ALA A 324 -20.60 7.90 8.26
N THR A 325 -20.55 6.72 8.86
CA THR A 325 -20.56 5.47 8.12
C THR A 325 -22.01 5.09 7.84
N ASP A 326 -22.36 4.93 6.56
CA ASP A 326 -23.70 4.50 6.19
C ASP A 326 -23.94 3.04 6.57
N ASP A 327 -25.08 2.79 7.21
CA ASP A 327 -25.53 1.44 7.57
C ASP A 327 -26.14 0.70 6.38
N GLU A 328 -26.54 1.41 5.32
CA GLU A 328 -27.35 0.90 4.21
C GLU A 328 -26.53 0.47 2.97
N ASP A 329 -25.31 0.98 2.79
CA ASP A 329 -24.48 0.76 1.59
C ASP A 329 -23.34 -0.26 1.81
N GLN A 330 -23.68 -1.44 2.32
CA GLN A 330 -22.73 -2.53 2.57
C GLN A 330 -22.20 -3.27 1.32
N GLY A 331 -22.03 -2.67 0.12
CA GLY A 331 -21.56 -3.60 -0.92
C GLY A 331 -21.15 -3.27 -2.34
N GLN A 332 -20.93 -2.04 -2.80
CA GLN A 332 -20.28 -1.90 -4.11
C GLN A 332 -19.13 -0.90 -4.19
N ASP A 333 -19.27 0.30 -3.60
CA ASP A 333 -18.26 1.36 -3.76
C ASP A 333 -17.97 2.02 -2.39
N ALA A 334 -16.70 2.35 -2.12
CA ALA A 334 -16.30 2.97 -0.85
C ALA A 334 -16.75 4.44 -0.80
N SER A 335 -17.53 4.83 0.22
CA SER A 335 -17.94 6.22 0.44
C SER A 335 -16.83 7.07 1.07
N PHE A 336 -15.85 6.44 1.71
CA PHE A 336 -14.67 7.07 2.29
C PHE A 336 -13.42 6.23 2.02
N LEU A 337 -12.36 6.89 1.56
CA LEU A 337 -11.04 6.28 1.40
C LEU A 337 -9.96 7.23 1.91
N VAL A 338 -8.87 6.63 2.38
CA VAL A 338 -7.60 7.33 2.58
C VAL A 338 -6.54 6.66 1.72
N GLU A 339 -5.45 7.36 1.52
CA GLU A 339 -4.38 6.86 0.66
C GLU A 339 -3.81 5.53 1.18
N GLY A 340 -3.44 4.65 0.25
CA GLY A 340 -2.63 3.47 0.60
C GLY A 340 -3.40 2.38 1.34
N THR A 341 -4.70 2.51 1.60
CA THR A 341 -5.50 1.44 2.19
C THR A 341 -5.79 0.33 1.18
N SER A 342 -4.77 -0.46 0.83
CA SER A 342 -4.95 -1.90 0.74
C SER A 342 -4.62 -2.44 2.11
N THR A 343 -5.62 -2.90 2.85
CA THR A 343 -5.42 -3.66 4.09
C THR A 343 -4.35 -4.73 3.87
N MET A 344 -3.13 -4.49 4.37
CA MET A 344 -2.24 -5.57 4.75
C MET A 344 -2.84 -6.19 6.01
N LEU A 345 -3.85 -7.03 5.83
CA LEU A 345 -4.34 -8.01 6.79
C LEU A 345 -4.67 -9.31 6.06
#